data_AF-A0A6J1F6I3-F1
#
_entry.id   AF-A0A6J1F6I3-F1
#
_cell.length_a   1.000
_cell.length_b   1.000
_cell.length_c   1.000
_cell.angle_alpha   90.00
_cell.angle_beta   90.00
_cell.angle_gamma   90.00
#
_symmetry.space_group_name_H-M   'P 1'
#
loop_
_entity.id
_entity.type
_entity.pdbx_description
1 polymer ?
#
loop_
_entity_poly.entity_id
_entity_poly.type
_entity_poly.pdbx_seq_one_letter_code
_entity_poly.pdbx_strand_id
1 'polypeptide(L)'
;MKTHQPKLKTQLFSCGFFGHCTRSVLSPTASHSPSLPSLPSASDQPPPHSRRPPLLDSESSSSSASQSFTQWRFPLPHSPIFTQHPSIPDPPSTFSIPPPPSISAATLKEILHLAELQLCSASDSDRLAALQLLERSLVPDPSLDPDCTPELMRGIIANLNTKTGSKPSTKILLALCLAESNRHIAVEAGAVGAVIESLPEMEDPAAERALASLELMCTVPEGAAEVRAHALSVPAMVMMMGRMAARGKESAISVLGVIFDNGVSPEAESAVTAPPEEVARAVVLALQGDSSARGRRKGARLLKALEEQQEGSSTAGVDPATVVGRS
;
A
#
# COMPACT_ATOMS: atom_id res chain seq x y z
N MET A 1 -11.46 6.45 -63.88
CA MET A 1 -11.59 5.67 -62.63
C MET A 1 -11.50 6.64 -61.46
N LYS A 2 -12.63 6.95 -60.83
CA LYS A 2 -12.74 7.86 -59.68
C LYS A 2 -13.36 7.05 -58.54
N THR A 3 -12.58 6.80 -57.49
CA THR A 3 -12.97 6.00 -56.34
C THR A 3 -13.65 6.87 -55.29
N HIS A 4 -14.88 6.50 -54.94
CA HIS A 4 -15.70 7.09 -53.87
C HIS A 4 -15.22 6.61 -52.50
N GLN A 5 -14.91 7.53 -51.59
CA GLN A 5 -14.83 7.25 -50.15
C GLN A 5 -16.22 7.40 -49.51
N PRO A 6 -16.64 6.50 -48.59
CA PRO A 6 -17.78 6.76 -47.72
C PRO A 6 -17.33 7.45 -46.41
N LYS A 7 -17.98 8.57 -46.09
CA LYS A 7 -17.89 9.27 -44.81
C LYS A 7 -18.67 8.49 -43.74
N LEU A 8 -17.99 7.98 -42.72
CA LEU A 8 -18.63 7.49 -41.50
C LEU A 8 -18.80 8.66 -40.52
N LYS A 9 -20.06 8.96 -40.21
CA LYS A 9 -20.51 10.00 -39.28
C LYS A 9 -20.44 9.47 -37.85
N THR A 10 -19.67 10.15 -37.02
CA THR A 10 -19.66 10.08 -35.55
C THR A 10 -21.07 10.29 -35.00
N GLN A 11 -21.57 9.35 -34.19
CA GLN A 11 -22.79 9.50 -33.40
C GLN A 11 -22.39 9.45 -31.92
N LEU A 12 -22.65 10.58 -31.26
CA LEU A 12 -22.44 10.86 -29.85
C LEU A 12 -23.49 10.09 -29.03
N PHE A 13 -23.07 9.32 -28.01
CA PHE A 13 -24.00 8.83 -26.99
C PHE A 13 -24.10 9.86 -25.87
N SER A 14 -25.27 10.49 -25.81
CA SER A 14 -25.69 11.47 -24.82
C SER A 14 -26.26 10.77 -23.58
N CYS A 15 -25.81 11.20 -22.40
CA CYS A 15 -26.34 10.82 -21.10
C CYS A 15 -27.66 11.57 -20.83
N GLY A 16 -28.69 10.87 -20.35
CA GLY A 16 -29.89 11.51 -19.83
C GLY A 16 -30.98 10.52 -19.43
N PHE A 17 -31.23 10.36 -18.13
CA PHE A 17 -32.56 10.02 -17.62
C PHE A 17 -32.73 10.48 -16.16
N PHE A 18 -33.44 11.59 -15.97
CA PHE A 18 -34.03 12.02 -14.70
C PHE A 18 -35.47 12.48 -14.95
N GLY A 19 -36.39 12.02 -14.11
CA GLY A 19 -37.71 12.63 -13.83
C GLY A 19 -38.91 12.11 -14.64
N HIS A 20 -40.14 12.00 -14.12
CA HIS A 20 -40.69 12.39 -12.81
C HIS A 20 -42.14 11.85 -12.66
N CYS A 21 -42.55 11.62 -11.40
CA CYS A 21 -43.89 11.81 -10.78
C CYS A 21 -45.14 11.03 -11.25
N THR A 22 -45.89 10.46 -10.28
CA THR A 22 -47.06 11.13 -9.66
C THR A 22 -47.60 10.41 -8.40
N ARG A 23 -47.72 11.17 -7.28
CA ARG A 23 -48.85 11.32 -6.32
C ARG A 23 -49.44 10.07 -5.59
N SER A 24 -49.88 10.06 -4.34
CA SER A 24 -50.26 11.10 -3.34
C SER A 24 -50.34 10.51 -1.92
N VAL A 25 -49.93 11.32 -0.94
CA VAL A 25 -50.47 11.62 0.42
C VAL A 25 -51.58 10.73 0.99
N LEU A 26 -51.43 10.28 2.26
CA LEU A 26 -52.33 10.53 3.42
C LEU A 26 -51.85 9.76 4.69
N SER A 27 -51.72 10.49 5.80
CA SER A 27 -51.85 10.04 7.21
C SER A 27 -52.97 10.92 7.84
N PRO A 28 -53.52 10.71 9.07
CA PRO A 28 -53.13 9.84 10.21
C PRO A 28 -54.33 9.17 10.96
N THR A 29 -54.12 8.50 12.12
CA THR A 29 -54.75 8.77 13.47
C THR A 29 -54.47 7.66 14.52
N ALA A 30 -53.94 8.08 15.70
CA ALA A 30 -54.05 7.60 17.12
C ALA A 30 -53.94 6.08 17.49
N SER A 31 -53.49 5.62 18.68
CA SER A 31 -53.37 6.19 20.04
C SER A 31 -52.59 5.22 20.98
N HIS A 32 -52.05 5.78 22.08
CA HIS A 32 -51.78 5.18 23.41
C HIS A 32 -50.33 5.16 23.95
N SER A 33 -50.15 5.89 25.06
CA SER A 33 -49.06 5.86 26.05
C SER A 33 -49.54 5.14 27.34
N PRO A 34 -48.66 4.80 28.30
CA PRO A 34 -48.63 5.57 29.56
C PRO A 34 -47.22 5.72 30.20
N SER A 35 -47.18 6.19 31.45
CA SER A 35 -46.37 7.28 32.01
C SER A 35 -45.32 6.90 33.09
N LEU A 36 -44.44 7.88 33.40
CA LEU A 36 -43.38 8.00 34.45
C LEU A 36 -43.80 7.84 35.92
N PRO A 37 -42.82 7.77 36.86
CA PRO A 37 -42.58 8.86 37.85
C PRO A 37 -41.07 9.19 38.06
N SER A 38 -40.57 10.43 37.89
CA SER A 38 -40.43 11.61 38.79
C SER A 38 -39.26 11.62 39.82
N LEU A 39 -38.48 12.72 39.76
CA LEU A 39 -37.24 13.17 40.44
C LEU A 39 -37.32 13.41 41.98
N PRO A 40 -36.18 13.65 42.68
CA PRO A 40 -35.74 15.04 42.99
C PRO A 40 -34.22 15.33 42.91
N SER A 41 -33.91 16.62 42.72
CA SER A 41 -32.61 17.31 42.62
C SER A 41 -31.68 17.24 43.83
N ALA A 42 -30.36 17.41 43.58
CA ALA A 42 -29.48 18.25 44.42
C ALA A 42 -28.21 18.67 43.64
N SER A 43 -27.81 19.92 43.87
CA SER A 43 -26.66 20.67 43.36
C SER A 43 -25.30 20.08 43.76
N ASP A 44 -24.26 20.30 42.94
CA ASP A 44 -23.02 20.97 43.38
C ASP A 44 -22.00 21.16 42.24
N GLN A 45 -21.45 22.37 42.17
CA GLN A 45 -20.28 22.77 41.36
C GLN A 45 -18.98 22.44 42.10
N PRO A 46 -17.82 22.38 41.41
CA PRO A 46 -16.71 23.24 41.87
C PRO A 46 -15.86 23.92 40.77
N PRO A 47 -15.13 25.02 41.08
CA PRO A 47 -14.29 25.81 40.17
C PRO A 47 -12.74 25.55 40.32
N PRO A 48 -11.82 26.28 39.63
CA PRO A 48 -10.47 25.82 39.20
C PRO A 48 -9.22 26.43 39.93
N HIS A 49 -8.01 26.09 39.41
CA HIS A 49 -6.62 26.57 39.68
C HIS A 49 -5.82 25.77 40.77
N SER A 50 -4.51 25.44 40.71
CA SER A 50 -3.28 26.10 40.23
C SER A 50 -2.02 25.17 40.13
N ARG A 51 -1.14 25.44 39.14
CA ARG A 51 0.37 25.54 39.12
C ARG A 51 1.34 24.45 39.72
N ARG A 52 2.04 23.72 38.81
CA ARG A 52 3.53 23.59 38.51
C ARG A 52 4.58 23.69 39.66
N PRO A 53 5.69 22.87 39.75
CA PRO A 53 6.88 22.85 38.85
C PRO A 53 7.53 21.49 38.46
N PRO A 54 8.51 21.49 37.53
CA PRO A 54 9.00 20.30 36.81
C PRO A 54 10.25 19.68 37.46
N LEU A 55 10.46 18.38 37.27
CA LEU A 55 11.72 17.71 37.55
C LEU A 55 12.35 17.21 36.25
N LEU A 56 13.64 17.52 36.14
CA LEU A 56 14.59 17.23 35.08
C LEU A 56 14.88 15.71 34.96
N ASP A 57 15.04 15.31 33.71
CA ASP A 57 16.08 14.47 33.13
C ASP A 57 16.41 13.13 33.78
N SER A 58 15.91 12.08 33.13
CA SER A 58 16.55 10.75 33.12
C SER A 58 16.89 10.40 31.67
N GLU A 59 18.06 10.83 31.22
CA GLU A 59 18.82 10.16 30.19
C GLU A 59 19.41 8.88 30.79
N SER A 60 18.97 7.72 30.33
CA SER A 60 19.85 6.53 30.30
C SER A 60 19.31 5.53 29.28
N SER A 61 20.09 5.42 28.21
CA SER A 61 20.04 4.37 27.21
C SER A 61 20.13 2.99 27.87
N SER A 62 19.36 2.01 27.37
CA SER A 62 19.90 0.68 27.01
C SER A 62 18.86 -0.19 26.28
N SER A 63 19.24 -0.52 25.06
CA SER A 63 19.09 -1.77 24.30
C SER A 63 18.17 -2.91 24.77
N SER A 64 17.37 -3.35 23.80
CA SER A 64 17.13 -4.73 23.34
C SER A 64 16.32 -5.76 24.14
N ALA A 65 15.44 -6.40 23.34
CA ALA A 65 15.01 -7.80 23.33
C ALA A 65 13.92 -8.27 24.32
N SER A 66 12.68 -8.30 23.81
CA SER A 66 11.92 -9.55 23.50
C SER A 66 12.31 -10.83 24.27
N GLN A 67 11.40 -11.36 25.11
CA GLN A 67 10.57 -12.56 24.83
C GLN A 67 9.94 -13.18 26.10
N SER A 68 8.63 -13.46 25.97
CA SER A 68 7.87 -14.65 26.44
C SER A 68 7.68 -14.88 27.95
N PHE A 69 6.45 -14.80 28.48
CA PHE A 69 5.32 -15.77 28.46
C PHE A 69 5.32 -16.71 29.68
N THR A 70 4.49 -16.32 30.66
CA THR A 70 3.89 -17.04 31.79
C THR A 70 4.36 -18.46 32.15
N GLN A 71 4.92 -18.59 33.35
CA GLN A 71 4.76 -19.80 34.16
C GLN A 71 4.34 -19.40 35.59
N TRP A 72 3.06 -19.63 35.91
CA TRP A 72 2.52 -19.45 37.26
C TRP A 72 3.01 -20.59 38.15
N ARG A 73 3.64 -20.27 39.29
CA ARG A 73 3.82 -21.21 40.42
C ARG A 73 3.42 -20.53 41.73
N PHE A 74 2.54 -21.21 42.47
CA PHE A 74 2.04 -20.80 43.78
C PHE A 74 3.09 -21.03 44.88
N PRO A 75 3.18 -20.18 45.91
CA PRO A 75 4.10 -20.34 47.03
C PRO A 75 3.49 -21.15 48.18
N LEU A 76 4.26 -22.08 48.75
CA LEU A 76 4.01 -22.65 50.07
C LEU A 76 5.30 -22.58 50.93
N PRO A 77 5.18 -22.49 52.28
CA PRO A 77 6.11 -21.76 53.14
C PRO A 77 7.04 -22.66 54.00
N HIS A 78 8.24 -22.13 54.34
CA HIS A 78 9.10 -22.37 55.54
C HIS A 78 9.54 -23.83 55.87
N SER A 79 10.75 -24.25 56.23
CA SER A 79 12.10 -23.75 56.64
C SER A 79 12.97 -25.04 56.89
N PRO A 80 14.16 -25.09 57.55
CA PRO A 80 15.38 -24.25 57.58
C PRO A 80 16.72 -25.03 57.31
N ILE A 81 17.80 -24.28 57.05
CA ILE A 81 19.24 -24.47 57.42
C ILE A 81 19.90 -25.86 57.23
N PHE A 82 20.87 -25.96 56.30
CA PHE A 82 22.27 -26.31 56.62
C PHE A 82 23.24 -25.97 55.48
N THR A 83 24.41 -25.48 55.87
CA THR A 83 25.53 -24.99 55.06
C THR A 83 26.43 -26.11 54.49
N GLN A 84 27.01 -25.85 53.31
CA GLN A 84 28.22 -26.43 52.69
C GLN A 84 28.16 -27.81 51.99
N HIS A 85 28.08 -27.83 50.65
CA HIS A 85 28.91 -28.66 49.72
C HIS A 85 28.69 -28.20 48.25
N PRO A 86 29.49 -28.62 47.24
CA PRO A 86 30.12 -27.78 46.23
C PRO A 86 29.23 -27.62 44.99
N SER A 87 29.56 -26.62 44.18
CA SER A 87 28.97 -26.32 42.88
C SER A 87 28.86 -27.55 41.97
N ILE A 88 27.64 -28.09 41.86
CA ILE A 88 27.19 -28.93 40.74
C ILE A 88 26.89 -27.99 39.58
N PRO A 89 27.45 -28.16 38.37
CA PRO A 89 27.06 -27.37 37.22
C PRO A 89 25.59 -27.64 36.88
N ASP A 90 24.79 -26.59 36.74
CA ASP A 90 23.42 -26.68 36.24
C ASP A 90 23.39 -27.45 34.91
N PRO A 91 22.42 -28.35 34.67
CA PRO A 91 22.25 -28.94 33.35
C PRO A 91 21.87 -27.83 32.37
N PRO A 92 22.45 -27.80 31.15
CA PRO A 92 22.14 -26.77 30.17
C PRO A 92 20.67 -26.92 29.74
N SER A 93 19.80 -26.11 30.32
CA SER A 93 18.43 -25.92 29.85
C SER A 93 18.46 -24.99 28.65
N THR A 94 18.90 -25.52 27.51
CA THR A 94 18.66 -24.92 26.20
C THR A 94 18.10 -26.00 25.29
N PHE A 95 16.83 -26.33 25.49
CA PHE A 95 16.02 -26.88 24.40
C PHE A 95 15.82 -25.75 23.37
N SER A 96 16.87 -25.50 22.58
CA SER A 96 16.72 -24.73 21.35
C SER A 96 15.91 -25.62 20.42
N ILE A 97 14.62 -25.33 20.30
CA ILE A 97 13.80 -25.93 19.23
C ILE A 97 14.49 -25.54 17.92
N PRO A 98 14.99 -26.50 17.12
CA PRO A 98 15.60 -26.16 15.85
C PRO A 98 14.59 -25.38 15.00
N PRO A 99 15.02 -24.34 14.27
CA PRO A 99 14.12 -23.67 13.34
C PRO A 99 13.50 -24.71 12.41
N PRO A 100 12.22 -24.55 12.02
CA PRO A 100 11.58 -25.48 11.10
C PRO A 100 12.44 -25.66 9.86
N PRO A 101 12.48 -26.87 9.27
CA PRO A 101 13.31 -27.14 8.11
C PRO A 101 12.97 -26.16 6.99
N SER A 102 13.98 -25.42 6.52
CA SER A 102 13.84 -24.56 5.35
C SER A 102 13.55 -25.42 4.12
N ILE A 103 12.69 -24.92 3.23
CA ILE A 103 12.36 -25.61 1.98
C ILE A 103 13.63 -25.65 1.12
N SER A 104 13.98 -26.83 0.60
CA SER A 104 15.13 -26.94 -0.29
C SER A 104 14.86 -26.18 -1.61
N ALA A 105 15.90 -25.64 -2.24
CA ALA A 105 15.75 -24.95 -3.53
C ALA A 105 15.11 -25.85 -4.61
N ALA A 106 15.41 -27.15 -4.62
CA ALA A 106 14.81 -28.11 -5.54
C ALA A 106 13.29 -28.24 -5.32
N THR A 107 12.88 -28.38 -4.05
CA THR A 107 11.46 -28.44 -3.68
C THR A 107 10.72 -27.15 -4.04
N LEU A 108 11.36 -25.98 -3.85
CA LEU A 108 10.75 -24.72 -4.25
C LEU A 108 10.52 -24.64 -5.77
N LYS A 109 11.49 -25.08 -6.58
CA LYS A 109 11.33 -25.13 -8.05
C LYS A 109 10.17 -26.04 -8.47
N GLU A 110 10.03 -27.20 -7.85
CA GLU A 110 8.87 -28.09 -8.09
C GLU A 110 7.54 -27.41 -7.73
N ILE A 111 7.49 -26.71 -6.59
CA ILE A 111 6.30 -25.96 -6.16
C ILE A 111 5.95 -24.85 -7.15
N LEU A 112 6.93 -24.07 -7.61
CA LEU A 112 6.72 -23.00 -8.58
C LEU A 112 6.17 -23.56 -9.90
N HIS A 113 6.75 -24.67 -10.40
CA HIS A 113 6.29 -25.31 -11.63
C HIS A 113 4.86 -25.88 -11.50
N LEU A 114 4.55 -26.56 -10.39
CA LEU A 114 3.20 -27.06 -10.16
C LEU A 114 2.17 -25.92 -10.03
N ALA A 115 2.55 -24.84 -9.35
CA ALA A 115 1.68 -23.69 -9.17
C ALA A 115 1.40 -22.97 -10.50
N GLU A 116 2.39 -22.84 -11.39
CA GLU A 116 2.21 -22.28 -12.73
C GLU A 116 1.12 -23.03 -13.52
N LEU A 117 1.19 -24.37 -13.52
CA LEU A 117 0.20 -25.23 -14.18
C LEU A 117 -1.20 -25.05 -13.57
N GLN A 118 -1.28 -24.99 -12.24
CA GLN A 118 -2.56 -24.86 -11.52
C GLN A 118 -3.17 -23.46 -11.65
N LEU A 119 -2.36 -22.41 -11.73
CA LEU A 119 -2.84 -21.04 -11.93
C LEU A 119 -3.48 -20.85 -13.31
N CYS A 120 -3.09 -21.67 -14.29
CA CYS A 120 -3.73 -21.73 -15.60
C CYS A 120 -5.00 -22.61 -15.63
N SER A 121 -5.33 -23.31 -14.54
CA SER A 121 -6.53 -24.15 -14.44
C SER A 121 -7.81 -23.31 -14.49
N ALA A 122 -8.85 -23.84 -15.14
CA ALA A 122 -10.18 -23.25 -15.11
C ALA A 122 -10.83 -23.31 -13.71
N SER A 123 -10.34 -24.17 -12.81
CA SER A 123 -10.86 -24.34 -11.45
C SER A 123 -10.36 -23.24 -10.50
N ASP A 124 -11.27 -22.41 -10.00
CA ASP A 124 -10.99 -21.40 -8.96
C ASP A 124 -10.37 -22.02 -7.71
N SER A 125 -10.77 -23.26 -7.37
CA SER A 125 -10.24 -23.99 -6.22
C SER A 125 -8.77 -24.37 -6.43
N ASP A 126 -8.40 -24.79 -7.64
CA ASP A 126 -7.01 -25.16 -7.96
C ASP A 126 -6.11 -23.94 -7.91
N ARG A 127 -6.57 -22.82 -8.50
CA ARG A 127 -5.84 -21.55 -8.46
C ARG A 127 -5.64 -21.08 -7.02
N LEU A 128 -6.67 -21.16 -6.17
CA LEU A 128 -6.56 -20.78 -4.77
C LEU A 128 -5.60 -21.70 -3.99
N ALA A 129 -5.66 -23.01 -4.23
CA ALA A 129 -4.74 -23.97 -3.61
C ALA A 129 -3.28 -23.71 -4.01
N ALA A 130 -3.03 -23.39 -5.28
CA ALA A 130 -1.71 -23.00 -5.78
C ALA A 130 -1.20 -21.74 -5.09
N LEU A 131 -2.04 -20.69 -5.00
CA LEU A 131 -1.70 -19.45 -4.29
C LEU A 131 -1.38 -19.71 -2.81
N GLN A 132 -2.16 -20.54 -2.12
CA GLN A 132 -1.89 -20.88 -0.72
C GLN A 132 -0.57 -21.65 -0.55
N LEU A 133 -0.26 -22.55 -1.47
CA LEU A 133 1.00 -23.31 -1.47
C LEU A 133 2.20 -22.39 -1.72
N LEU A 134 2.09 -21.47 -2.68
CA LEU A 134 3.10 -20.45 -2.96
C LEU A 134 3.31 -19.52 -1.77
N GLU A 135 2.23 -19.00 -1.18
CA GLU A 135 2.30 -18.11 -0.01
C GLU A 135 3.05 -18.78 1.14
N ARG A 136 2.71 -20.03 1.45
CA ARG A 136 3.36 -20.78 2.53
C ARG A 136 4.83 -21.08 2.26
N SER A 137 5.23 -21.15 0.99
CA SER A 137 6.59 -21.50 0.59
C SER A 137 7.50 -20.27 0.45
N LEU A 138 6.98 -19.16 -0.08
CA LEU A 138 7.77 -17.96 -0.40
C LEU A 138 7.78 -16.90 0.70
N VAL A 139 6.70 -16.78 1.49
CA VAL A 139 6.59 -15.69 2.48
C VAL A 139 7.49 -15.89 3.71
N PRO A 140 7.68 -17.11 4.25
CA PRO A 140 8.57 -17.31 5.40
C PRO A 140 10.04 -17.00 5.08
N ASP A 141 10.48 -17.26 3.85
CA ASP A 141 11.86 -17.06 3.41
C ASP A 141 11.90 -16.59 1.94
N PRO A 142 11.67 -15.29 1.69
CA PRO A 142 11.65 -14.75 0.34
C PRO A 142 13.07 -14.59 -0.26
N SER A 143 14.12 -15.01 0.46
CA SER A 143 15.51 -14.82 0.05
C SER A 143 16.02 -15.87 -0.94
N LEU A 144 15.24 -16.91 -1.18
CA LEU A 144 15.51 -17.88 -2.24
C LEU A 144 15.28 -17.16 -3.56
N ASP A 145 16.32 -17.02 -4.40
CA ASP A 145 16.22 -16.53 -5.78
C ASP A 145 15.33 -17.51 -6.57
N PRO A 146 14.01 -17.26 -6.62
CA PRO A 146 13.09 -18.19 -7.23
C PRO A 146 13.18 -17.95 -8.73
N ASP A 147 13.40 -19.01 -9.52
CA ASP A 147 13.30 -18.93 -10.98
C ASP A 147 11.85 -18.64 -11.36
N CYS A 148 11.41 -17.38 -11.21
CA CYS A 148 10.07 -16.95 -11.52
C CYS A 148 9.91 -16.91 -13.04
N THR A 149 8.88 -17.54 -13.56
CA THR A 149 8.56 -17.49 -14.99
C THR A 149 7.54 -16.37 -15.25
N PRO A 150 7.54 -15.76 -16.45
CA PRO A 150 6.50 -14.82 -16.85
C PRO A 150 5.09 -15.42 -16.75
N GLU A 151 4.94 -16.72 -17.01
CA GLU A 151 3.68 -17.47 -16.93
C GLU A 151 3.17 -17.57 -15.49
N LEU A 152 4.05 -17.92 -14.55
CA LEU A 152 3.73 -17.94 -13.12
C LEU A 152 3.30 -16.56 -12.65
N MET A 153 4.06 -15.53 -13.03
CA MET A 153 3.77 -14.14 -12.69
C MET A 153 2.41 -13.70 -13.24
N ARG A 154 2.10 -14.01 -14.51
CA ARG A 154 0.78 -13.76 -15.12
C ARG A 154 -0.35 -14.44 -14.35
N GLY A 155 -0.15 -15.70 -13.94
CA GLY A 155 -1.09 -16.44 -13.11
C GLY A 155 -1.35 -15.77 -11.75
N ILE A 156 -0.30 -15.24 -11.11
CA ILE A 156 -0.41 -14.52 -9.84
C ILE A 156 -1.20 -13.21 -10.02
N ILE A 157 -0.84 -12.39 -11.02
CA ILE A 157 -1.48 -11.07 -11.20
C ILE A 157 -2.93 -11.18 -11.64
N ALA A 158 -3.31 -12.24 -12.38
CA ALA A 158 -4.69 -12.51 -12.76
C ALA A 158 -5.62 -12.71 -11.54
N ASN A 159 -5.07 -13.02 -10.38
CA ASN A 159 -5.83 -13.24 -9.15
C ASN A 159 -5.88 -12.01 -8.22
N LEU A 160 -5.29 -10.86 -8.59
CA LEU A 160 -5.27 -9.63 -7.78
C LEU A 160 -6.66 -9.03 -7.52
N ASN A 161 -7.59 -9.18 -8.48
CA ASN A 161 -8.98 -8.70 -8.39
C ASN A 161 -9.97 -9.77 -7.87
N THR A 162 -9.47 -10.96 -7.54
CA THR A 162 -10.35 -12.02 -7.02
C THR A 162 -10.52 -11.89 -5.51
N LYS A 163 -11.75 -12.02 -5.02
CA LYS A 163 -12.07 -11.85 -3.59
C LYS A 163 -11.24 -12.76 -2.67
N THR A 164 -10.97 -13.99 -3.10
CA THR A 164 -10.21 -14.98 -2.31
C THR A 164 -8.71 -14.99 -2.65
N GLY A 165 -8.34 -14.61 -3.88
CA GLY A 165 -6.95 -14.64 -4.34
C GLY A 165 -6.17 -13.34 -4.13
N SER A 166 -6.82 -12.20 -3.94
CA SER A 166 -6.13 -10.89 -3.80
C SER A 166 -5.10 -10.89 -2.66
N LYS A 167 -5.50 -11.40 -1.49
CA LYS A 167 -4.63 -11.48 -0.30
C LYS A 167 -3.39 -12.36 -0.50
N PRO A 168 -3.49 -13.64 -0.91
CA PRO A 168 -2.29 -14.44 -1.16
C PRO A 168 -1.47 -13.90 -2.34
N SER A 169 -2.12 -13.42 -3.42
CA SER A 169 -1.43 -12.91 -4.60
C SER A 169 -0.55 -11.70 -4.30
N THR A 170 -1.05 -10.73 -3.53
CA THR A 170 -0.26 -9.54 -3.13
C THR A 170 0.91 -9.88 -2.21
N LYS A 171 0.79 -10.92 -1.37
CA LYS A 171 1.90 -11.41 -0.56
C LYS A 171 2.98 -12.08 -1.41
N ILE A 172 2.57 -12.94 -2.34
CA ILE A 172 3.49 -13.64 -3.25
C ILE A 172 4.19 -12.64 -4.15
N LEU A 173 3.45 -11.71 -4.77
CA LEU A 173 4.01 -10.66 -5.63
C LEU A 173 5.06 -9.84 -4.88
N LEU A 174 4.77 -9.40 -3.65
CA LEU A 174 5.73 -8.67 -2.84
C LEU A 174 6.98 -9.50 -2.53
N ALA A 175 6.81 -10.77 -2.15
CA ALA A 175 7.91 -11.67 -1.86
C ALA A 175 8.82 -11.87 -3.08
N LEU A 176 8.24 -12.12 -4.26
CA LEU A 176 8.99 -12.31 -5.51
C LEU A 176 9.75 -11.04 -5.91
N CYS A 177 9.12 -9.86 -5.82
CA CYS A 177 9.73 -8.58 -6.19
C CYS A 177 10.87 -8.12 -5.26
N LEU A 178 11.13 -8.81 -4.13
CA LEU A 178 12.32 -8.55 -3.32
C LEU A 178 13.60 -8.85 -4.11
N ALA A 179 13.60 -9.90 -4.92
CA ALA A 179 14.67 -10.18 -5.88
C ALA A 179 14.57 -9.25 -7.09
N GLU A 180 15.69 -8.62 -7.47
CA GLU A 180 15.72 -7.66 -8.58
C GLU A 180 15.43 -8.32 -9.93
N SER A 181 15.96 -9.52 -10.17
CA SER A 181 15.69 -10.36 -11.35
C SER A 181 14.18 -10.51 -11.62
N ASN A 182 13.40 -10.79 -10.57
CA ASN A 182 11.95 -10.96 -10.66
C ASN A 182 11.19 -9.66 -10.91
N ARG A 183 11.77 -8.49 -10.64
CA ARG A 183 11.11 -7.20 -10.93
C ARG A 183 10.98 -6.99 -12.43
N HIS A 184 12.02 -7.34 -13.19
CA HIS A 184 11.99 -7.31 -14.65
C HIS A 184 10.87 -8.22 -15.19
N ILE A 185 10.78 -9.45 -14.67
CA ILE A 185 9.76 -10.44 -15.04
C ILE A 185 8.36 -9.95 -14.68
N ALA A 186 8.20 -9.30 -13.52
CA ALA A 186 6.93 -8.69 -13.10
C ALA A 186 6.48 -7.61 -14.08
N VAL A 187 7.38 -6.73 -14.49
CA VAL A 187 7.08 -5.67 -15.46
C VAL A 187 6.73 -6.26 -16.82
N GLU A 188 7.52 -7.20 -17.35
CA GLU A 188 7.25 -7.90 -18.61
C GLU A 188 5.90 -8.63 -18.61
N ALA A 189 5.53 -9.23 -17.47
CA ALA A 189 4.24 -9.90 -17.30
C ALA A 189 3.03 -8.95 -17.20
N GLY A 190 3.25 -7.62 -17.13
CA GLY A 190 2.20 -6.61 -17.02
C GLY A 190 1.75 -6.33 -15.58
N ALA A 191 2.55 -6.67 -14.57
CA ALA A 191 2.17 -6.51 -13.17
C ALA A 191 1.94 -5.05 -12.76
N VAL A 192 2.62 -4.09 -13.39
CA VAL A 192 2.47 -2.65 -13.10
C VAL A 192 1.02 -2.20 -13.34
N GLY A 193 0.51 -2.40 -14.56
CA GLY A 193 -0.87 -2.04 -14.91
C GLY A 193 -1.89 -2.81 -14.07
N ALA A 194 -1.71 -4.13 -13.94
CA ALA A 194 -2.58 -4.97 -13.13
C ALA A 194 -2.69 -4.47 -11.69
N VAL A 195 -1.57 -4.12 -11.03
CA VAL A 195 -1.60 -3.55 -9.68
C VAL A 195 -2.35 -2.21 -9.66
N ILE A 196 -2.02 -1.28 -10.56
CA ILE A 196 -2.64 0.06 -10.58
C ILE A 196 -4.16 -0.03 -10.73
N GLU A 197 -4.62 -0.88 -11.64
CA GLU A 197 -6.05 -1.11 -11.91
C GLU A 197 -6.78 -1.80 -10.75
N SER A 198 -6.09 -2.66 -9.99
CA SER A 198 -6.67 -3.41 -8.86
C SER A 198 -6.77 -2.63 -7.55
N LEU A 199 -5.95 -1.60 -7.34
CA LEU A 199 -5.87 -0.85 -6.07
C LEU A 199 -7.22 -0.32 -5.51
N PRO A 200 -8.16 0.18 -6.32
CA PRO A 200 -9.45 0.67 -5.82
C PRO A 200 -10.26 -0.38 -5.06
N GLU A 201 -10.14 -1.66 -5.44
CA GLU A 201 -10.97 -2.76 -4.96
C GLU A 201 -10.31 -3.55 -3.81
N MET A 202 -9.02 -3.34 -3.56
CA MET A 202 -8.25 -4.07 -2.55
C MET A 202 -8.53 -3.58 -1.13
N GLU A 203 -8.63 -4.53 -0.20
CA GLU A 203 -8.54 -4.25 1.24
C GLU A 203 -7.19 -3.61 1.59
N ASP A 204 -7.16 -2.72 2.59
CA ASP A 204 -5.97 -1.93 2.92
C ASP A 204 -4.67 -2.76 3.11
N PRO A 205 -4.67 -3.92 3.81
CA PRO A 205 -3.46 -4.71 3.93
C PRO A 205 -2.97 -5.29 2.59
N ALA A 206 -3.87 -5.61 1.66
CA ALA A 206 -3.52 -6.10 0.34
C ALA A 206 -3.01 -4.94 -0.53
N ALA A 207 -3.69 -3.80 -0.49
CA ALA A 207 -3.30 -2.60 -1.22
C ALA A 207 -1.92 -2.06 -0.78
N GLU A 208 -1.61 -2.08 0.52
CA GLU A 208 -0.30 -1.70 1.04
C GLU A 208 0.82 -2.58 0.46
N ARG A 209 0.62 -3.91 0.40
CA ARG A 209 1.59 -4.83 -0.21
C ARG A 209 1.72 -4.65 -1.71
N ALA A 210 0.61 -4.42 -2.40
CA ALA A 210 0.58 -4.15 -3.83
C ALA A 210 1.39 -2.88 -4.15
N LEU A 211 1.23 -1.81 -3.36
CA LEU A 211 2.00 -0.58 -3.51
C LEU A 211 3.48 -0.74 -3.17
N ALA A 212 3.81 -1.52 -2.14
CA ALA A 212 5.21 -1.85 -1.87
C ALA A 212 5.84 -2.62 -3.05
N SER A 213 5.08 -3.53 -3.68
CA SER A 213 5.53 -4.25 -4.88
C SER A 213 5.71 -3.30 -6.07
N LEU A 214 4.78 -2.36 -6.27
CA LEU A 214 4.87 -1.32 -7.29
C LEU A 214 6.07 -0.41 -7.10
N GLU A 215 6.35 0.01 -5.85
CA GLU A 215 7.55 0.77 -5.50
C GLU A 215 8.84 0.00 -5.83
N LEU A 216 8.88 -1.31 -5.58
CA LEU A 216 10.02 -2.16 -5.98
C LEU A 216 10.14 -2.26 -7.50
N MET A 217 9.05 -2.48 -8.24
CA MET A 217 9.07 -2.52 -9.71
C MET A 217 9.54 -1.18 -10.31
N CYS A 218 9.27 -0.04 -9.67
CA CYS A 218 9.79 1.26 -10.11
C CYS A 218 11.31 1.42 -9.97
N THR A 219 12.02 0.48 -9.32
CA THR A 219 13.49 0.52 -9.22
C THR A 219 14.20 0.07 -10.49
N VAL A 220 13.50 -0.62 -11.39
CA VAL A 220 14.00 -0.97 -12.73
C VAL A 220 13.48 0.04 -13.78
N PRO A 221 14.27 0.41 -14.80
CA PRO A 221 13.93 1.50 -15.71
C PRO A 221 12.62 1.27 -16.49
N GLU A 222 12.34 0.04 -16.91
CA GLU A 222 11.10 -0.33 -17.59
C GLU A 222 9.87 -0.18 -16.69
N GLY A 223 9.97 -0.53 -15.41
CA GLY A 223 8.86 -0.40 -14.46
C GLY A 223 8.54 1.07 -14.19
N ALA A 224 9.57 1.90 -14.08
CA ALA A 224 9.40 3.35 -13.97
C ALA A 224 8.78 3.96 -15.25
N ALA A 225 9.19 3.49 -16.44
CA ALA A 225 8.61 3.93 -17.70
C ALA A 225 7.13 3.54 -17.83
N GLU A 226 6.78 2.30 -17.47
CA GLU A 226 5.41 1.78 -17.51
C GLU A 226 4.50 2.58 -16.57
N VAL A 227 4.92 2.83 -15.33
CA VAL A 227 4.15 3.65 -14.38
C VAL A 227 3.92 5.07 -14.90
N ARG A 228 4.91 5.69 -15.55
CA ARG A 228 4.76 7.02 -16.17
C ARG A 228 3.78 7.02 -17.35
N ALA A 229 3.80 5.96 -18.15
CA ALA A 229 2.93 5.84 -19.31
C ALA A 229 1.47 5.50 -18.95
N HIS A 230 1.24 4.85 -17.81
CA HIS A 230 -0.07 4.33 -17.44
C HIS A 230 -1.04 5.44 -16.96
N ALA A 231 -2.13 5.65 -17.70
CA ALA A 231 -3.06 6.76 -17.52
C ALA A 231 -3.72 6.83 -16.13
N LEU A 232 -3.86 5.70 -15.43
CA LEU A 232 -4.46 5.64 -14.09
C LEU A 232 -3.46 5.83 -12.94
N SER A 233 -2.16 5.94 -13.21
CA SER A 233 -1.14 5.99 -12.15
C SER A 233 -1.35 7.13 -11.17
N VAL A 234 -1.44 8.37 -11.67
CA VAL A 234 -1.64 9.55 -10.82
C VAL A 234 -2.96 9.51 -10.03
N PRO A 235 -4.15 9.30 -10.66
CA PRO A 235 -5.39 9.25 -9.90
C PRO A 235 -5.44 8.10 -8.90
N ALA A 236 -4.87 6.92 -9.22
CA ALA A 236 -4.78 5.82 -8.27
C ALA A 236 -3.90 6.19 -7.07
N MET A 237 -2.70 6.75 -7.28
CA MET A 237 -1.82 7.12 -6.17
C MET A 237 -2.44 8.21 -5.29
N VAL A 238 -3.11 9.21 -5.87
CA VAL A 238 -3.83 10.25 -5.12
C VAL A 238 -4.94 9.66 -4.26
N MET A 239 -5.75 8.76 -4.83
CA MET A 239 -6.79 8.04 -4.08
C MET A 239 -6.19 7.21 -2.93
N MET A 240 -5.10 6.49 -3.20
CA MET A 240 -4.42 5.67 -2.19
C MET A 240 -3.79 6.50 -1.07
N MET A 241 -3.24 7.68 -1.35
CA MET A 241 -2.74 8.61 -0.33
C MET A 241 -3.85 9.12 0.60
N GLY A 242 -5.06 9.33 0.07
CA GLY A 242 -6.23 9.75 0.84
C GLY A 242 -6.84 8.62 1.67
N ARG A 243 -6.74 7.37 1.19
CA ARG A 243 -7.30 6.18 1.86
C ARG A 243 -6.41 5.61 2.95
N MET A 244 -5.10 5.56 2.74
CA MET A 244 -4.19 4.77 3.58
C MET A 244 -3.41 5.58 4.62
N ALA A 245 -2.86 4.87 5.61
CA ALA A 245 -1.96 5.41 6.62
C ALA A 245 -0.50 4.94 6.42
N ALA A 246 0.44 5.64 7.06
CA ALA A 246 1.82 5.22 7.27
C ALA A 246 2.54 4.68 6.01
N ARG A 247 2.75 3.36 5.94
CA ARG A 247 3.57 2.69 4.91
C ARG A 247 2.91 2.72 3.54
N GLY A 248 1.63 2.40 3.45
CA GLY A 248 0.92 2.49 2.19
C GLY A 248 0.98 3.89 1.57
N LYS A 249 0.74 4.91 2.40
CA LYS A 249 0.83 6.32 1.97
C LYS A 249 2.24 6.69 1.51
N GLU A 250 3.26 6.25 2.24
CA GLU A 250 4.66 6.44 1.86
C GLU A 250 4.97 5.84 0.48
N SER A 251 4.51 4.61 0.20
CA SER A 251 4.72 3.97 -1.10
C SER A 251 4.00 4.70 -2.23
N ALA A 252 2.76 5.15 -2.02
CA ALA A 252 2.04 5.97 -3.01
C ALA A 252 2.76 7.29 -3.34
N ILE A 253 3.28 7.99 -2.32
CA ILE A 253 4.12 9.20 -2.50
C ILE A 253 5.40 8.87 -3.28
N SER A 254 5.98 7.69 -3.05
CA SER A 254 7.21 7.25 -3.73
C SER A 254 6.98 7.04 -5.22
N VAL A 255 5.87 6.39 -5.57
CA VAL A 255 5.47 6.15 -6.96
C VAL A 255 5.17 7.46 -7.68
N LEU A 256 4.49 8.42 -7.04
CA LEU A 256 4.35 9.78 -7.57
C LEU A 256 5.70 10.47 -7.79
N GLY A 257 6.65 10.28 -6.87
CA GLY A 257 8.04 10.70 -7.03
C GLY A 257 8.65 10.23 -8.35
N VAL A 258 8.46 8.96 -8.71
CA VAL A 258 8.97 8.37 -9.96
C VAL A 258 8.28 8.97 -11.19
N ILE A 259 6.98 9.24 -11.10
CA ILE A 259 6.19 9.80 -12.20
C ILE A 259 6.68 11.22 -12.57
N PHE A 260 6.94 12.04 -11.55
CA PHE A 260 7.32 13.44 -11.70
C PHE A 260 8.84 13.68 -11.61
N ASP A 261 9.65 12.62 -11.64
CA ASP A 261 11.11 12.75 -11.64
C ASP A 261 11.61 13.30 -12.99
N ASN A 262 12.36 14.40 -12.96
CA ASN A 262 12.82 15.15 -14.13
C ASN A 262 13.94 14.45 -14.92
N GLY A 263 14.30 13.21 -14.58
CA GLY A 263 15.39 12.46 -15.20
C GLY A 263 15.10 11.91 -16.60
N VAL A 264 13.88 12.06 -17.13
CA VAL A 264 13.48 11.56 -18.45
C VAL A 264 13.13 12.73 -19.37
N SER A 265 13.79 12.76 -20.54
CA SER A 265 13.63 13.75 -21.62
C SER A 265 12.17 14.15 -21.86
N PRO A 266 11.87 15.45 -22.10
CA PRO A 266 10.52 15.96 -22.43
C PRO A 266 9.96 15.43 -23.76
N GLU A 267 10.64 14.51 -24.43
CA GLU A 267 10.16 13.85 -25.65
C GLU A 267 9.07 12.79 -25.38
N ALA A 268 8.88 12.42 -24.11
CA ALA A 268 7.77 11.58 -23.64
C ALA A 268 6.65 12.43 -23.00
N GLU A 269 6.18 13.47 -23.69
CA GLU A 269 4.89 14.10 -23.34
C GLU A 269 3.74 13.12 -23.64
N SER A 270 3.53 12.17 -22.73
CA SER A 270 2.29 11.41 -22.67
C SER A 270 1.20 12.29 -22.05
N ALA A 271 0.16 12.52 -22.84
CA ALA A 271 -0.86 13.58 -22.72
C ALA A 271 -1.88 13.44 -21.58
N VAL A 272 -1.58 12.77 -20.46
CA VAL A 272 -2.57 12.57 -19.37
C VAL A 272 -1.92 12.57 -17.98
N THR A 273 -1.07 13.55 -17.69
CA THR A 273 -0.57 13.76 -16.32
C THR A 273 -1.33 14.92 -15.68
N ALA A 274 -1.86 14.71 -14.46
CA ALA A 274 -2.54 15.77 -13.72
C ALA A 274 -1.60 16.98 -13.53
N PRO A 275 -2.12 18.22 -13.50
CA PRO A 275 -1.30 19.40 -13.28
C PRO A 275 -0.38 19.24 -12.05
N PRO A 276 0.93 19.54 -12.14
CA PRO A 276 1.87 19.42 -11.02
C PRO A 276 1.37 20.09 -9.73
N GLU A 277 0.65 21.21 -9.87
CA GLU A 277 0.08 21.96 -8.76
C GLU A 277 -1.06 21.19 -8.03
N GLU A 278 -1.87 20.42 -8.76
CA GLU A 278 -2.91 19.56 -8.17
C GLU A 278 -2.28 18.42 -7.38
N VAL A 279 -1.22 17.81 -7.93
CA VAL A 279 -0.47 16.75 -7.24
C VAL A 279 0.22 17.30 -6.00
N ALA A 280 0.83 18.48 -6.07
CA ALA A 280 1.46 19.13 -4.93
C ALA A 280 0.45 19.36 -3.79
N ARG A 281 -0.75 19.87 -4.10
CA ARG A 281 -1.83 20.03 -3.10
C ARG A 281 -2.23 18.71 -2.47
N ALA A 282 -2.40 17.65 -3.26
CA ALA A 282 -2.74 16.32 -2.76
C ALA A 282 -1.66 15.76 -1.83
N VAL A 283 -0.38 15.95 -2.18
CA VAL A 283 0.76 15.53 -1.34
C VAL A 283 0.80 16.31 -0.04
N VAL A 284 0.64 17.64 -0.06
CA VAL A 284 0.58 18.47 1.16
C VAL A 284 -0.52 17.98 2.10
N LEU A 285 -1.73 17.72 1.58
CA LEU A 285 -2.84 17.19 2.37
C LEU A 285 -2.51 15.81 2.94
N ALA A 286 -1.92 14.91 2.15
CA ALA A 286 -1.53 13.58 2.60
C ALA A 286 -0.52 13.62 3.77
N LEU A 287 0.40 14.58 3.74
CA LEU A 287 1.45 14.77 4.75
C LEU A 287 0.96 15.36 6.09
N GLN A 288 -0.22 16.00 6.11
CA GLN A 288 -0.83 16.54 7.34
C GLN A 288 -1.40 15.45 8.27
N GLY A 289 -1.71 14.27 7.73
CA GLY A 289 -2.22 13.13 8.50
C GLY A 289 -1.14 12.16 8.96
N ASP A 290 -1.54 10.91 9.22
CA ASP A 290 -0.64 9.83 9.63
C ASP A 290 0.32 9.41 8.50
N SER A 291 1.41 10.16 8.36
CA SER A 291 2.53 9.86 7.48
C SER A 291 3.73 9.39 8.28
N SER A 292 4.46 8.40 7.77
CA SER A 292 5.74 8.00 8.37
C SER A 292 6.77 9.13 8.22
N ALA A 293 7.84 9.10 9.04
CA ALA A 293 8.96 10.04 8.89
C ALA A 293 9.64 9.92 7.51
N ARG A 294 9.71 8.70 6.97
CA ARG A 294 10.24 8.44 5.62
C ARG A 294 9.28 8.98 4.55
N GLY A 295 7.97 8.80 4.72
CA GLY A 295 6.93 9.38 3.86
C GLY A 295 7.01 10.90 3.79
N ARG A 296 7.18 11.57 4.93
CA ARG A 296 7.39 13.04 4.97
C ARG A 296 8.63 13.48 4.20
N ARG A 297 9.75 12.78 4.35
CA ARG A 297 10.99 13.08 3.61
C ARG A 297 10.82 12.91 2.09
N LYS A 298 10.17 11.82 1.67
CA LYS A 298 9.89 11.55 0.26
C LYS A 298 8.91 12.58 -0.31
N GLY A 299 7.85 12.90 0.42
CA GLY A 299 6.88 13.93 0.03
C GLY A 299 7.51 15.32 -0.10
N ALA A 300 8.39 15.71 0.83
CA ALA A 300 9.12 16.98 0.73
C ALA A 300 10.02 17.05 -0.51
N ARG A 301 10.66 15.93 -0.89
CA ARG A 301 11.47 15.86 -2.14
C ARG A 301 10.60 16.00 -3.37
N LEU A 302 9.46 15.32 -3.41
CA LEU A 302 8.50 15.42 -4.51
C LEU A 302 7.97 16.86 -4.64
N LEU A 303 7.59 17.51 -3.53
CA LEU A 303 7.12 18.90 -3.56
C LEU A 303 8.17 19.86 -4.15
N LYS A 304 9.43 19.71 -3.75
CA LYS A 304 10.54 20.50 -4.32
C LYS A 304 10.70 20.29 -5.83
N ALA A 305 10.58 19.05 -6.31
CA ALA A 305 10.66 18.75 -7.74
C ALA A 305 9.49 19.37 -8.53
N LEU A 306 8.27 19.33 -7.97
CA LEU A 306 7.08 19.92 -8.59
C LEU A 306 7.17 21.46 -8.66
N GLU A 307 7.74 22.11 -7.64
CA GLU A 307 8.00 23.56 -7.63
C GLU A 307 9.00 23.95 -8.75
N GLU A 308 10.10 23.20 -8.88
CA GLU A 308 11.12 23.42 -9.91
C GLU A 308 10.54 23.26 -11.34
N GLN A 309 9.61 22.34 -11.55
CA GLN A 309 8.91 22.19 -12.84
C GLN A 309 8.06 23.42 -13.19
N GLN A 310 7.42 24.04 -12.20
CA GLN A 310 6.59 25.23 -12.39
C GLN A 310 7.42 26.48 -12.73
N GLU A 311 8.59 26.63 -12.10
CA GLU A 311 9.53 27.72 -12.38
C GLU A 311 10.18 27.57 -13.77
N GLY A 312 10.53 26.34 -14.17
CA GLY A 312 11.06 26.04 -15.51
C GLY A 312 10.07 26.33 -16.64
N SER A 313 8.78 26.04 -16.42
CA SER A 313 7.71 26.37 -17.39
C SER A 313 7.50 27.88 -17.54
N SER A 314 7.63 28.64 -16.46
CA SER A 314 7.42 30.10 -16.45
C SER A 314 8.54 30.88 -17.14
N THR A 315 9.77 30.35 -17.17
CA THR A 315 10.94 31.01 -17.79
C THR A 315 11.07 30.72 -19.30
N ALA A 316 10.45 29.66 -19.81
CA ALA A 316 10.40 29.34 -21.24
C ALA A 316 9.40 30.22 -22.03
N GLY A 317 8.55 31.01 -21.36
CA GLY A 317 7.53 31.85 -21.98
C GLY A 317 7.91 33.32 -22.24
N VAL A 318 9.16 33.73 -21.99
CA VAL A 318 9.62 35.11 -22.22
C VAL A 318 10.57 35.15 -23.41
N ASP A 319 10.04 35.39 -24.61
CA ASP A 319 10.83 35.79 -25.79
C ASP A 319 11.34 37.23 -25.61
N PRO A 320 12.65 37.49 -25.48
CA PRO A 320 13.20 38.84 -25.47
C PRO A 320 13.46 39.29 -26.92
N ALA A 321 12.43 39.34 -27.76
CA ALA A 321 12.59 39.73 -29.17
C ALA A 321 11.42 40.55 -29.72
N THR A 322 10.94 41.59 -29.01
CA THR A 322 10.14 42.65 -29.66
C THR A 322 10.31 44.01 -28.97
N VAL A 323 11.54 44.51 -28.80
CA VAL A 323 11.77 45.97 -28.69
C VAL A 323 13.10 46.33 -29.37
N VAL A 324 13.15 46.26 -30.70
CA VAL A 324 14.06 47.09 -31.50
C VAL A 324 13.31 47.50 -32.77
N GLY A 325 13.14 48.80 -32.97
CA GLY A 325 12.82 49.36 -34.28
C GLY A 325 11.46 50.04 -34.42
N ARG A 326 11.28 51.21 -33.80
CA ARG A 326 10.56 52.32 -34.46
C ARG A 326 11.56 53.46 -34.61
N SER A 327 12.11 53.55 -35.82
CA SER A 327 12.68 54.77 -36.40
C SER A 327 11.55 55.71 -36.81
#